data_AF-A0A098G2Q5-F1
#
_entry.id   AF-A0A098G2Q5-F1
#
_cell.length_a   1.000
_cell.length_b   1.000
_cell.length_c   1.000
_cell.angle_alpha   90.00
_cell.angle_beta   90.00
_cell.angle_gamma   90.00
#
_symmetry.space_group_name_H-M   'P 1'
#
loop_
_entity.id
_entity.type
_entity.pdbx_description
1 polymer ?
#
loop_
_entity_poly.entity_id
_entity_poly.type
_entity_poly.pdbx_seq_one_letter_code
_entity_poly.pdbx_strand_id
1 'polypeptide(L)'
;MSYSKRDKAIDTLLEIQRKKRIGSRMALAEINKEEEVHKQYPEYQGMNNAQLLQARRDNDINELIALKSQPLSTGDQHDAKAKLEQKYPKYKEKNASEIKQAEQMRKAHPPLEDDAPYALETPLIGDRKDQDLQSLIDIQRKRERGARMLYADLLKEQKIHQKYPEYESMNSAQLLQARRDHHMKELIGLVKGPIEVSEQYDRKMDLLDKYPQYKGKSAGEIEQAEQAKKQPGTPRQDNVDSSPKNNLTTKQEIELLIAYKKIAQLNGYMDAKQVKQWTELNKKYKDASVPELEKLLSDSPQQVQTSIQSRKLAPIIEDYKKLYSKEPEIKNGRAELSFPSTKEMADFMLDQSHKERAFIVVDKATNKVMAYSNGDGKLYHGNGNEFHPGDKPEPSGVDIADFKMPEREPQRSMRM
;
A
#
# COMPACT_ATOMS: atom_id res chain seq x y z
N MET A 1 45.93 24.83 21.01
CA MET A 1 45.16 25.88 20.28
C MET A 1 43.69 25.53 20.37
N SER A 2 42.93 26.22 21.22
CA SER A 2 41.51 25.97 21.44
C SER A 2 40.72 26.76 20.40
N TYR A 3 40.11 26.08 19.43
CA TYR A 3 39.21 26.71 18.47
C TYR A 3 38.01 27.29 19.24
N SER A 4 37.85 28.61 19.15
CA SER A 4 36.77 29.33 19.82
C SER A 4 35.42 28.79 19.33
N LYS A 5 34.40 28.75 20.21
CA LYS A 5 33.02 28.43 19.81
C LYS A 5 32.55 29.32 18.65
N ARG A 6 33.12 30.52 18.52
CA ARG A 6 32.89 31.47 17.43
C ARG A 6 33.38 30.93 16.08
N ASP A 7 34.54 30.29 16.04
CA ASP A 7 35.15 29.80 14.81
C ASP A 7 34.36 28.62 14.23
N LYS A 8 33.88 27.71 15.10
CA LYS A 8 32.99 26.60 14.69
C LYS A 8 31.67 27.08 14.10
N ALA A 9 31.12 28.18 14.63
CA ALA A 9 29.88 28.76 14.11
C ALA A 9 30.08 29.39 12.72
N ILE A 10 31.23 30.04 12.50
CA ILE A 10 31.62 30.61 11.21
C ILE A 10 31.79 29.50 10.16
N ASP A 11 32.47 28.41 10.50
CA ASP A 11 32.66 27.26 9.59
C ASP A 11 31.32 26.63 9.18
N THR A 12 30.40 26.48 10.14
CA THR A 12 29.06 25.93 9.88
C THR A 12 28.26 26.82 8.92
N LEU A 13 28.32 28.14 9.10
CA LEU A 13 27.64 29.09 8.22
C LEU A 13 28.23 29.10 6.80
N LEU A 14 29.56 28.99 6.68
CA LEU A 14 30.24 28.87 5.39
C LEU A 14 29.86 27.57 4.67
N GLU A 15 29.71 26.46 5.40
CA GLU A 15 29.28 25.20 4.82
C GLU A 15 27.82 25.25 4.32
N ILE A 16 26.92 25.89 5.06
CA ILE A 16 25.52 26.12 4.63
C ILE A 16 25.48 26.97 3.35
N GLN A 17 26.28 28.04 3.27
CA GLN A 17 26.35 28.87 2.06
C GLN A 17 26.93 28.12 0.86
N ARG A 18 27.95 27.26 1.07
CA ARG A 18 28.50 26.39 0.02
C ARG A 18 27.43 25.42 -0.50
N LYS A 19 26.68 24.76 0.38
CA LYS A 19 25.58 23.85 0.00
C LYS A 19 24.49 24.57 -0.79
N LYS A 20 24.11 25.80 -0.41
CA LYS A 20 23.17 26.63 -1.17
C LYS A 20 23.69 27.00 -2.58
N ARG A 21 24.97 27.34 -2.71
CA ARG A 21 25.59 27.63 -4.02
C ARG A 21 25.67 26.39 -4.91
N ILE A 22 25.95 25.21 -4.34
CA ILE A 22 25.95 23.94 -5.08
C ILE A 22 24.53 23.64 -5.58
N GLY A 23 23.50 23.73 -4.73
CA GLY A 23 22.11 23.53 -5.14
C GLY A 23 21.68 24.49 -6.26
N SER A 24 22.07 25.77 -6.17
CA SER A 24 21.75 26.77 -7.20
C SER A 24 22.47 26.50 -8.53
N ARG A 25 23.72 25.99 -8.49
CA ARG A 25 24.47 25.57 -9.68
C ARG A 25 23.91 24.31 -10.31
N MET A 26 23.39 23.36 -9.53
CA MET A 26 22.72 22.19 -10.08
C MET A 26 21.42 22.59 -10.79
N ALA A 27 20.62 23.47 -10.19
CA ALA A 27 19.39 23.98 -10.82
C ALA A 27 19.68 24.70 -12.15
N LEU A 28 20.73 25.53 -12.21
CA LEU A 28 21.17 26.18 -13.46
C LEU A 28 21.70 25.17 -14.50
N ALA A 29 22.40 24.12 -14.07
CA ALA A 29 22.85 23.05 -14.96
C ALA A 29 21.68 22.19 -15.49
N GLU A 30 20.58 22.11 -14.75
CA GLU A 30 19.36 21.41 -15.14
C GLU A 30 18.56 22.23 -16.17
N ILE A 31 18.45 23.55 -15.97
CA ILE A 31 17.86 24.47 -16.95
C ILE A 31 18.65 24.50 -18.27
N ASN A 32 19.99 24.53 -18.21
CA ASN A 32 20.81 24.49 -19.43
C ASN A 32 20.69 23.15 -20.17
N LYS A 33 20.45 22.04 -19.45
CA LYS A 33 20.16 20.74 -20.07
C LYS A 33 18.77 20.71 -20.70
N GLU A 34 17.78 21.39 -20.14
CA GLU A 34 16.45 21.53 -20.74
C GLU A 34 16.54 22.25 -22.10
N GLU A 35 17.31 23.34 -22.20
CA GLU A 35 17.52 24.04 -23.47
C GLU A 35 18.25 23.19 -24.53
N GLU A 36 19.26 22.40 -24.15
CA GLU A 36 19.94 21.48 -25.07
C GLU A 36 19.02 20.35 -25.56
N VAL A 37 18.16 19.82 -24.67
CA VAL A 37 17.21 18.76 -25.01
C VAL A 37 16.16 19.24 -26.01
N HIS A 38 15.65 20.46 -25.83
CA HIS A 38 14.68 21.04 -26.77
C HIS A 38 15.32 21.41 -28.12
N LYS A 39 16.63 21.71 -28.16
CA LYS A 39 17.37 21.87 -29.43
C LYS A 39 17.60 20.55 -30.15
N GLN A 40 17.84 19.48 -29.40
CA GLN A 40 18.13 18.16 -29.97
C GLN A 40 16.87 17.40 -30.41
N TYR A 41 15.71 17.69 -29.80
CA TYR A 41 14.44 17.00 -30.06
C TYR A 41 13.27 18.02 -30.09
N PRO A 42 13.03 18.67 -31.24
CA PRO A 42 11.99 19.68 -31.39
C PRO A 42 10.57 19.16 -31.09
N GLU A 43 10.34 17.86 -31.25
CA GLU A 43 9.06 17.19 -30.97
C GLU A 43 8.66 17.23 -29.48
N TYR A 44 9.58 17.54 -28.56
CA TYR A 44 9.27 17.70 -27.14
C TYR A 44 9.04 19.17 -26.73
N GLN A 45 9.04 20.10 -27.68
CA GLN A 45 8.80 21.51 -27.40
C GLN A 45 7.38 21.74 -26.86
N GLY A 46 7.27 22.34 -25.68
CA GLY A 46 5.98 22.59 -25.00
C GLY A 46 5.51 21.50 -24.03
N MET A 47 6.27 20.41 -23.86
CA MET A 47 5.99 19.41 -22.83
C MET A 47 6.49 19.88 -21.45
N ASN A 48 5.71 19.62 -20.40
CA ASN A 48 6.18 19.80 -19.03
C ASN A 48 7.10 18.65 -18.57
N ASN A 49 7.80 18.81 -17.44
CA ASN A 49 8.81 17.84 -16.99
C ASN A 49 8.27 16.42 -16.78
N ALA A 50 7.01 16.27 -16.36
CA ALA A 50 6.40 14.94 -16.21
C ALA A 50 6.15 14.28 -17.58
N GLN A 51 5.67 15.05 -18.55
CA GLN A 51 5.46 14.60 -19.93
C GLN A 51 6.78 14.24 -20.62
N LEU A 52 7.83 15.04 -20.40
CA LEU A 52 9.15 14.81 -20.97
C LEU A 52 9.82 13.54 -20.39
N LEU A 53 9.64 13.30 -19.08
CA LEU A 53 10.14 12.08 -18.44
C LEU A 53 9.40 10.83 -18.95
N GLN A 54 8.09 10.95 -19.15
CA GLN A 54 7.26 9.86 -19.66
C GLN A 54 7.59 9.54 -21.12
N ALA A 55 7.69 10.56 -21.98
CA ALA A 55 8.07 10.40 -23.38
C ALA A 55 9.44 9.74 -23.55
N ARG A 56 10.42 10.07 -22.69
CA ARG A 56 11.73 9.40 -22.67
C ARG A 56 11.64 7.93 -22.29
N ARG A 57 10.87 7.60 -21.24
CA ARG A 57 10.66 6.21 -20.84
C ARG A 57 10.01 5.40 -21.95
N ASP A 58 9.00 5.97 -22.60
CA ASP A 58 8.30 5.30 -23.69
C ASP A 58 9.22 5.10 -24.90
N ASN A 59 10.09 6.07 -25.21
CA ASN A 59 11.10 5.92 -26.26
C ASN A 59 12.16 4.85 -25.92
N ASP A 60 12.67 4.83 -24.69
CA ASP A 60 13.62 3.80 -24.22
C ASP A 60 12.99 2.39 -24.28
N ILE A 61 11.72 2.27 -23.89
CA ILE A 61 10.96 1.02 -23.97
C ILE A 61 10.79 0.60 -25.43
N ASN A 62 10.45 1.52 -26.33
CA ASN A 62 10.28 1.24 -27.75
C ASN A 62 11.61 0.84 -28.43
N GLU A 63 12.74 1.48 -28.09
CA GLU A 63 14.08 1.06 -28.56
C GLU A 63 14.40 -0.37 -28.07
N LEU A 64 14.09 -0.69 -26.81
CA LEU A 64 14.32 -2.03 -26.25
C LEU A 64 13.43 -3.09 -26.88
N ILE A 65 12.18 -2.75 -27.20
CA ILE A 65 11.26 -3.63 -27.93
C ILE A 65 11.77 -3.84 -29.36
N ALA A 66 12.18 -2.78 -30.06
CA ALA A 66 12.71 -2.88 -31.42
C ALA A 66 13.98 -3.75 -31.48
N LEU A 67 14.88 -3.61 -30.49
CA LEU A 67 16.08 -4.44 -30.36
C LEU A 67 15.78 -5.91 -30.08
N LYS A 68 14.70 -6.21 -29.35
CA LYS A 68 14.27 -7.59 -29.07
C LYS A 68 13.47 -8.24 -30.21
N SER A 69 12.89 -7.43 -31.10
CA SER A 69 12.01 -7.89 -32.17
C SER A 69 12.76 -8.34 -33.42
N GLN A 70 14.08 -8.13 -33.49
CA GLN A 70 14.89 -8.62 -34.60
C GLN A 70 15.31 -10.08 -34.36
N PRO A 71 15.07 -11.01 -35.31
CA PRO A 71 15.54 -12.38 -35.20
C PRO A 71 17.06 -12.40 -35.32
N LEU A 72 17.77 -12.56 -34.19
CA LEU A 72 19.22 -12.59 -34.17
C LEU A 72 19.74 -13.97 -34.61
N SER A 73 20.52 -13.98 -35.69
CA SER A 73 21.49 -15.04 -35.96
C SER A 73 22.61 -14.97 -34.91
N THR A 74 23.26 -16.09 -34.60
CA THR A 74 24.33 -16.18 -33.58
C THR A 74 25.54 -15.27 -33.87
N GLY A 75 25.71 -14.82 -35.12
CA GLY A 75 26.69 -13.78 -35.48
C GLY A 75 26.33 -12.37 -35.01
N ASP A 76 25.03 -12.05 -34.93
CA ASP A 76 24.54 -10.68 -34.67
C ASP A 76 24.54 -10.31 -33.17
N GLN A 77 24.63 -11.30 -32.27
CA GLN A 77 24.72 -11.07 -30.83
C GLN A 77 26.03 -10.39 -30.43
N HIS A 78 27.12 -10.66 -31.16
CA HIS A 78 28.41 -10.03 -30.93
C HIS A 78 28.40 -8.56 -31.40
N ASP A 79 27.73 -8.27 -32.51
CA ASP A 79 27.57 -6.91 -33.04
C ASP A 79 26.60 -6.06 -32.21
N ALA A 80 25.51 -6.65 -31.70
CA ALA A 80 24.58 -5.96 -30.80
C ALA A 80 25.28 -5.57 -29.48
N LYS A 81 26.12 -6.46 -28.93
CA LYS A 81 26.93 -6.17 -27.75
C LYS A 81 27.97 -5.07 -28.01
N ALA A 82 28.65 -5.13 -29.16
CA ALA A 82 29.63 -4.10 -29.56
C ALA A 82 28.97 -2.72 -29.75
N LYS A 83 27.79 -2.66 -30.38
CA LYS A 83 27.01 -1.42 -30.54
C LYS A 83 26.53 -0.85 -29.21
N LEU A 84 26.15 -1.71 -28.25
CA LEU A 84 25.73 -1.30 -26.91
C LEU A 84 26.91 -0.80 -26.06
N GLU A 85 28.08 -1.43 -26.18
CA GLU A 85 29.33 -0.97 -25.55
C GLU A 85 29.86 0.34 -26.18
N GLN A 86 29.61 0.58 -27.47
CA GLN A 86 29.92 1.84 -28.14
C GLN A 86 28.95 2.97 -27.73
N LYS A 87 27.65 2.69 -27.60
CA LYS A 87 26.61 3.66 -27.18
C LYS A 87 26.71 4.01 -25.67
N TYR A 88 27.25 3.12 -24.83
CA TYR A 88 27.33 3.30 -23.37
C TYR A 88 28.73 2.96 -22.78
N PRO A 89 29.76 3.81 -22.99
CA PRO A 89 31.14 3.52 -22.59
C PRO A 89 31.34 3.32 -21.07
N LYS A 90 30.47 3.91 -20.24
CA LYS A 90 30.50 3.74 -18.77
C LYS A 90 30.25 2.31 -18.32
N TYR A 91 29.55 1.50 -19.12
CA TYR A 91 29.34 0.07 -18.81
C TYR A 91 30.62 -0.75 -18.99
N LYS A 92 31.48 -0.36 -19.94
CA LYS A 92 32.78 -1.00 -20.19
C LYS A 92 33.75 -0.75 -19.03
N GLU A 93 33.77 0.46 -18.49
CA GLU A 93 34.62 0.83 -17.36
C GLU A 93 34.25 0.10 -16.06
N LYS A 94 32.94 -0.04 -15.79
CA LYS A 94 32.46 -0.75 -14.60
C LYS A 94 32.82 -2.24 -14.64
N ASN A 95 32.55 -2.91 -15.75
CA ASN A 95 32.89 -4.33 -15.90
C ASN A 95 34.42 -4.56 -15.86
N ALA A 96 35.21 -3.67 -16.46
CA ALA A 96 36.67 -3.77 -16.39
C ALA A 96 37.21 -3.59 -14.96
N SER A 97 36.58 -2.72 -14.15
CA SER A 97 36.95 -2.51 -12.75
C SER A 97 36.62 -3.72 -11.86
N GLU A 98 35.47 -4.35 -12.09
CA GLU A 98 35.03 -5.54 -11.34
C GLU A 98 35.89 -6.77 -11.69
N ILE A 99 36.28 -6.94 -12.96
CA ILE A 99 37.20 -8.00 -13.39
C ILE A 99 38.60 -7.80 -12.77
N LYS A 100 39.13 -6.57 -12.78
CA LYS A 100 40.42 -6.28 -12.12
C LYS A 100 40.37 -6.53 -10.62
N GLN A 101 39.26 -6.22 -9.96
CA GLN A 101 39.07 -6.47 -8.54
C GLN A 101 39.01 -7.98 -8.23
N ALA A 102 38.31 -8.76 -9.08
CA ALA A 102 38.27 -10.21 -8.97
C ALA A 102 39.65 -10.88 -9.20
N GLU A 103 40.43 -10.38 -10.17
CA GLU A 103 41.81 -10.86 -10.40
C GLU A 103 42.76 -10.48 -9.25
N GLN A 104 42.61 -9.29 -8.65
CA GLN A 104 43.36 -8.91 -7.45
C GLN A 104 43.05 -9.83 -6.27
N MET A 105 41.76 -10.17 -6.05
CA MET A 105 41.34 -11.10 -5.00
C MET A 105 41.90 -12.52 -5.24
N ARG A 106 41.98 -12.96 -6.50
CA ARG A 106 42.53 -14.28 -6.87
C ARG A 106 44.04 -14.34 -6.72
N LYS A 107 44.76 -13.24 -6.96
CA LYS A 107 46.20 -13.11 -6.69
C LYS A 107 46.51 -13.01 -5.19
N ALA A 108 45.61 -12.41 -4.40
CA ALA A 108 45.75 -12.32 -2.95
C ALA A 108 45.54 -13.67 -2.24
N HIS A 109 44.82 -14.60 -2.88
CA HIS A 109 44.53 -15.93 -2.36
C HIS A 109 44.76 -17.00 -3.43
N PRO A 110 46.03 -17.32 -3.76
CA PRO A 110 46.30 -18.47 -4.62
C PRO A 110 45.78 -19.74 -3.91
N PRO A 111 45.10 -20.65 -4.63
CA PRO A 111 44.73 -21.94 -4.06
C PRO A 111 46.00 -22.68 -3.65
N LEU A 112 46.02 -23.15 -2.41
CA LEU A 112 47.08 -24.04 -1.90
C LEU A 112 46.95 -25.38 -2.63
N GLU A 113 48.00 -25.77 -3.35
CA GLU A 113 48.19 -27.13 -3.82
C GLU A 113 48.60 -28.02 -2.63
N ASP A 114 47.97 -29.17 -2.52
CA ASP A 114 48.17 -30.17 -1.47
C ASP A 114 49.57 -30.79 -1.52
N ASP A 115 50.20 -30.97 -0.35
CA ASP A 115 50.94 -32.20 -0.01
C ASP A 115 51.23 -32.31 1.50
N ALA A 116 50.68 -33.38 2.10
CA ALA A 116 51.14 -34.16 3.27
C ALA A 116 50.98 -33.62 4.72
N PRO A 117 50.87 -34.54 5.71
CA PRO A 117 50.07 -34.32 6.94
C PRO A 117 50.92 -34.01 8.18
N TYR A 118 50.51 -33.03 8.97
CA TYR A 118 50.84 -32.98 10.39
C TYR A 118 49.63 -32.50 11.21
N ALA A 119 49.29 -33.32 12.20
CA ALA A 119 48.26 -33.07 13.18
C ALA A 119 48.64 -31.88 14.06
N LEU A 120 47.78 -30.85 14.06
CA LEU A 120 47.68 -29.85 15.11
C LEU A 120 46.22 -29.42 15.20
N GLU A 121 45.59 -29.80 16.30
CA GLU A 121 44.25 -29.36 16.68
C GLU A 121 44.20 -27.82 16.71
N THR A 122 43.43 -27.24 15.79
CA THR A 122 43.05 -25.83 15.83
C THR A 122 41.54 -25.72 16.03
N PRO A 123 41.06 -24.74 16.80
CA PRO A 123 39.64 -24.67 17.17
C PRO A 123 38.78 -24.26 15.98
N LEU A 124 37.64 -24.95 15.85
CA LEU A 124 36.56 -24.70 14.91
C LEU A 124 36.21 -23.21 14.78
N ILE A 125 36.68 -22.56 13.70
CA ILE A 125 36.08 -21.36 13.15
C ILE A 125 35.13 -21.83 12.03
N GLY A 126 34.00 -22.42 12.43
CA GLY A 126 33.08 -23.13 11.55
C GLY A 126 31.74 -22.45 11.27
N ASP A 127 31.31 -21.44 12.03
CA ASP A 127 29.86 -21.14 12.03
C ASP A 127 29.42 -19.91 11.22
N ARG A 128 30.34 -19.02 10.80
CA ARG A 128 29.96 -17.79 10.08
C ARG A 128 29.78 -17.97 8.57
N LYS A 129 30.59 -18.83 7.95
CA LYS A 129 30.52 -19.04 6.49
C LYS A 129 29.24 -19.77 6.07
N ASP A 130 28.73 -20.65 6.93
CA ASP A 130 27.51 -21.42 6.65
C ASP A 130 26.24 -20.57 6.81
N GLN A 131 26.24 -19.60 7.73
CA GLN A 131 25.14 -18.63 7.86
C GLN A 131 25.04 -17.69 6.66
N ASP A 132 26.18 -17.24 6.13
CA ASP A 132 26.23 -16.40 4.92
C ASP A 132 25.78 -17.19 3.68
N LEU A 133 26.20 -18.46 3.56
CA LEU A 133 25.77 -19.33 2.47
C LEU A 133 24.26 -19.62 2.52
N GLN A 134 23.71 -19.90 3.71
CA GLN A 134 22.27 -20.13 3.89
C GLN A 134 21.45 -18.88 3.56
N SER A 135 21.94 -17.70 3.94
CA SER A 135 21.31 -16.41 3.60
C SER A 135 21.29 -16.17 2.08
N LEU A 136 22.37 -16.52 1.36
CA LEU A 136 22.43 -16.43 -0.10
C LEU A 136 21.46 -17.42 -0.78
N ILE A 137 21.36 -18.64 -0.27
CA ILE A 137 20.39 -19.65 -0.75
C ILE A 137 18.95 -19.14 -0.58
N ASP A 138 18.62 -18.52 0.54
CA ASP A 138 17.27 -18.00 0.80
C ASP A 138 16.93 -16.79 -0.08
N ILE A 139 17.90 -15.89 -0.32
CA ILE A 139 17.75 -14.79 -1.29
C ILE A 139 17.49 -15.35 -2.70
N GLN A 140 18.23 -16.36 -3.13
CA GLN A 140 18.06 -17.00 -4.43
C GLN A 140 16.69 -17.66 -4.55
N ARG A 141 16.25 -18.42 -3.55
CA ARG A 141 14.90 -19.01 -3.50
C ARG A 141 13.78 -17.97 -3.53
N LYS A 142 13.99 -16.80 -2.91
CA LYS A 142 13.03 -15.69 -2.96
C LYS A 142 12.93 -15.09 -4.36
N ARG A 143 14.07 -14.92 -5.04
CA ARG A 143 14.13 -14.47 -6.45
C ARG A 143 13.44 -15.46 -7.39
N GLU A 144 13.70 -16.75 -7.22
CA GLU A 144 13.07 -17.81 -8.03
C GLU A 144 11.56 -17.88 -7.82
N ARG A 145 11.08 -17.71 -6.58
CA ARG A 145 9.63 -17.60 -6.30
C ARG A 145 9.02 -16.38 -6.99
N GLY A 146 9.68 -15.22 -6.95
CA GLY A 146 9.26 -14.03 -7.69
C GLY A 146 9.17 -14.27 -9.19
N ALA A 147 10.21 -14.87 -9.78
CA ALA A 147 10.25 -15.20 -11.21
C ALA A 147 9.14 -16.20 -11.61
N ARG A 148 8.86 -17.22 -10.78
CA ARG A 148 7.77 -18.18 -11.04
C ARG A 148 6.39 -17.52 -11.00
N MET A 149 6.16 -16.58 -10.08
CA MET A 149 4.89 -15.83 -10.04
C MET A 149 4.72 -14.96 -11.29
N LEU A 150 5.76 -14.21 -11.68
CA LEU A 150 5.74 -13.40 -12.90
C LEU A 150 5.50 -14.25 -14.15
N TYR A 151 6.11 -15.44 -14.24
CA TYR A 151 5.88 -16.36 -15.34
C TYR A 151 4.46 -16.94 -15.35
N ALA A 152 3.90 -17.25 -14.18
CA ALA A 152 2.51 -17.70 -14.06
C ALA A 152 1.51 -16.61 -14.49
N ASP A 153 1.80 -15.36 -14.14
CA ASP A 153 0.99 -14.22 -14.56
C ASP A 153 1.12 -13.97 -16.07
N LEU A 154 2.32 -14.08 -16.64
CA LEU A 154 2.53 -14.00 -18.09
C LEU A 154 1.76 -15.10 -18.84
N LEU A 155 1.75 -16.34 -18.34
CA LEU A 155 0.98 -17.44 -18.91
C LEU A 155 -0.53 -17.22 -18.80
N LYS A 156 -1.01 -16.62 -17.69
CA LYS A 156 -2.42 -16.22 -17.56
C LYS A 156 -2.75 -15.13 -18.57
N GLU A 157 -1.89 -14.14 -18.74
CA GLU A 157 -2.08 -13.08 -19.75
C GLU A 157 -2.12 -13.67 -21.16
N GLN A 158 -1.20 -14.56 -21.52
CA GLN A 158 -1.24 -15.25 -22.82
C GLN A 158 -2.56 -16.02 -23.02
N LYS A 159 -3.07 -16.72 -22.00
CA LYS A 159 -4.37 -17.41 -22.08
C LYS A 159 -5.54 -16.45 -22.22
N ILE A 160 -5.49 -15.29 -21.56
CA ILE A 160 -6.50 -14.24 -21.68
C ILE A 160 -6.49 -13.68 -23.11
N HIS A 161 -5.31 -13.36 -23.66
CA HIS A 161 -5.19 -12.87 -25.04
C HIS A 161 -5.64 -13.91 -26.08
N GLN A 162 -5.34 -15.20 -25.87
CA GLN A 162 -5.86 -16.28 -26.72
C GLN A 162 -7.38 -16.43 -26.65
N LYS A 163 -7.97 -16.18 -25.47
CA LYS A 163 -9.41 -16.31 -25.24
C LYS A 163 -10.21 -15.08 -25.68
N TYR A 164 -9.59 -13.91 -25.68
CA TYR A 164 -10.18 -12.61 -25.99
C TYR A 164 -9.28 -11.81 -26.96
N PRO A 165 -9.23 -12.20 -28.25
CA PRO A 165 -8.37 -11.54 -29.23
C PRO A 165 -8.71 -10.05 -29.42
N GLU A 166 -9.93 -9.62 -29.10
CA GLU A 166 -10.33 -8.21 -29.11
C GLU A 166 -9.50 -7.32 -28.18
N TYR A 167 -8.84 -7.90 -27.16
CA TYR A 167 -7.98 -7.18 -26.22
C TYR A 167 -6.66 -6.70 -26.84
N GLU A 168 -6.23 -7.26 -27.97
CA GLU A 168 -5.00 -6.83 -28.66
C GLU A 168 -5.11 -5.42 -29.27
N SER A 169 -6.33 -4.98 -29.57
CA SER A 169 -6.59 -3.66 -30.16
C SER A 169 -6.84 -2.54 -29.14
N MET A 170 -6.92 -2.89 -27.86
CA MET A 170 -7.27 -1.96 -26.78
C MET A 170 -6.05 -1.21 -26.28
N ASN A 171 -6.20 0.09 -26.00
CA ASN A 171 -5.16 0.81 -25.27
C ASN A 171 -5.11 0.35 -23.80
N SER A 172 -4.04 0.72 -23.09
CA SER A 172 -3.79 0.27 -21.71
C SER A 172 -4.93 0.57 -20.73
N ALA A 173 -5.62 1.70 -20.88
CA ALA A 173 -6.75 2.07 -20.04
C ALA A 173 -8.01 1.22 -20.34
N GLN A 174 -8.32 1.01 -21.62
CA GLN A 174 -9.43 0.16 -22.07
C GLN A 174 -9.21 -1.29 -21.65
N LEU A 175 -7.98 -1.79 -21.78
CA LEU A 175 -7.61 -3.14 -21.36
C LEU A 175 -7.77 -3.32 -19.85
N LEU A 176 -7.36 -2.33 -19.05
CA LEU A 176 -7.53 -2.37 -17.60
C LEU A 176 -9.01 -2.40 -17.19
N GLN A 177 -9.84 -1.60 -17.85
CA GLN A 177 -11.28 -1.55 -17.60
C GLN A 177 -11.96 -2.86 -18.03
N ALA A 178 -11.66 -3.37 -19.23
CA ALA A 178 -12.18 -4.64 -19.71
C ALA A 178 -11.77 -5.83 -18.80
N ARG A 179 -10.53 -5.82 -18.29
CA ARG A 179 -10.06 -6.79 -17.28
C ARG A 179 -10.87 -6.70 -15.99
N ARG A 180 -11.14 -5.48 -15.51
CA ARG A 180 -11.94 -5.25 -14.30
C ARG A 180 -13.37 -5.77 -14.47
N ASP A 181 -14.00 -5.46 -15.61
CA ASP A 181 -15.37 -5.85 -15.90
C ASP A 181 -15.49 -7.37 -16.10
N HIS A 182 -14.49 -8.00 -16.74
CA HIS A 182 -14.42 -9.45 -16.90
C HIS A 182 -14.26 -10.17 -15.56
N HIS A 183 -13.33 -9.71 -14.71
CA HIS A 183 -13.14 -10.28 -13.38
C HIS A 183 -14.38 -10.10 -12.50
N MET A 184 -15.09 -8.98 -12.63
CA MET A 184 -16.38 -8.77 -11.97
C MET A 184 -17.43 -9.76 -12.48
N LYS A 185 -17.51 -10.02 -13.79
CA LYS A 185 -18.44 -11.02 -14.36
C LYS A 185 -18.15 -12.44 -13.87
N GLU A 186 -16.88 -12.86 -13.79
CA GLU A 186 -16.51 -14.18 -13.26
C GLU A 186 -16.85 -14.30 -11.76
N LEU A 187 -16.55 -13.28 -10.96
CA LEU A 187 -16.94 -13.25 -9.54
C LEU A 187 -18.46 -13.31 -9.36
N ILE A 188 -19.22 -12.54 -10.15
CA ILE A 188 -20.69 -12.55 -10.12
C ILE A 188 -21.22 -13.94 -10.51
N GLY A 189 -20.63 -14.60 -11.51
CA GLY A 189 -21.02 -15.96 -11.92
C GLY A 189 -20.76 -17.01 -10.84
N LEU A 190 -19.62 -16.92 -10.14
CA LEU A 190 -19.26 -17.82 -9.04
C LEU A 190 -20.15 -17.63 -7.80
N VAL A 191 -20.67 -16.41 -7.59
CA VAL A 191 -21.57 -16.07 -6.47
C VAL A 191 -23.04 -16.39 -6.80
N LYS A 192 -23.47 -16.25 -8.06
CA LYS A 192 -24.86 -16.54 -8.47
C LYS A 192 -25.23 -18.02 -8.40
N GLY A 193 -24.32 -18.93 -8.75
CA GLY A 193 -24.59 -20.37 -8.76
C GLY A 193 -25.09 -20.94 -7.41
N PRO A 194 -24.41 -20.67 -6.29
CA PRO A 194 -24.85 -21.11 -4.96
C PRO A 194 -26.13 -20.42 -4.46
N ILE A 195 -26.36 -19.15 -4.84
CA ILE A 195 -27.52 -18.36 -4.40
C ILE A 195 -28.81 -18.82 -5.11
N GLU A 196 -28.76 -19.05 -6.41
CA GLU A 196 -29.90 -19.57 -7.18
C GLU A 196 -30.33 -20.96 -6.67
N VAL A 197 -29.38 -21.78 -6.20
CA VAL A 197 -29.68 -23.10 -5.61
C VAL A 197 -30.34 -22.98 -4.24
N SER A 198 -29.93 -22.01 -3.40
CA SER A 198 -30.55 -21.77 -2.08
C SER A 198 -31.97 -21.24 -2.21
N GLU A 199 -32.19 -20.24 -3.06
CA GLU A 199 -33.52 -19.64 -3.27
C GLU A 199 -34.49 -20.65 -3.89
N GLN A 200 -34.02 -21.52 -4.79
CA GLN A 200 -34.84 -22.61 -5.33
C GLN A 200 -35.19 -23.66 -4.28
N TYR A 201 -34.32 -23.89 -3.29
CA TYR A 201 -34.59 -24.83 -2.20
C TYR A 201 -35.63 -24.27 -1.23
N ASP A 202 -35.45 -23.04 -0.75
CA ASP A 202 -36.37 -22.40 0.19
C ASP A 202 -37.76 -22.25 -0.44
N ARG A 203 -37.82 -21.79 -1.69
CA ARG A 203 -39.05 -21.70 -2.46
C ARG A 203 -39.72 -23.06 -2.69
N LYS A 204 -38.93 -24.13 -2.87
CA LYS A 204 -39.46 -25.50 -2.97
C LYS A 204 -40.07 -25.96 -1.65
N MET A 205 -39.44 -25.65 -0.51
CA MET A 205 -39.94 -26.03 0.81
C MET A 205 -41.25 -25.29 1.13
N ASP A 206 -41.33 -23.99 0.87
CA ASP A 206 -42.56 -23.20 1.01
C ASP A 206 -43.71 -23.74 0.15
N LEU A 207 -43.40 -24.15 -1.09
CA LEU A 207 -44.38 -24.75 -2.00
C LEU A 207 -44.81 -26.16 -1.56
N LEU A 208 -43.92 -26.94 -0.95
CA LEU A 208 -44.23 -28.28 -0.45
C LEU A 208 -45.08 -28.23 0.83
N ASP A 209 -44.84 -27.26 1.71
CA ASP A 209 -45.68 -27.04 2.89
C ASP A 209 -47.10 -26.61 2.49
N LYS A 210 -47.20 -25.79 1.45
CA LYS A 210 -48.48 -25.33 0.91
C LYS A 210 -49.22 -26.40 0.10
N TYR A 211 -48.48 -27.29 -0.57
CA TYR A 211 -49.04 -28.30 -1.46
C TYR A 211 -48.34 -29.67 -1.30
N PRO A 212 -48.59 -30.39 -0.19
CA PRO A 212 -47.88 -31.63 0.14
C PRO A 212 -48.09 -32.76 -0.87
N GLN A 213 -49.16 -32.71 -1.68
CA GLN A 213 -49.40 -33.66 -2.77
C GLN A 213 -48.33 -33.65 -3.86
N TYR A 214 -47.45 -32.65 -3.91
CA TYR A 214 -46.36 -32.57 -4.88
C TYR A 214 -45.00 -33.01 -4.33
N LYS A 215 -44.98 -33.80 -3.26
CA LYS A 215 -43.74 -34.37 -2.71
C LYS A 215 -42.94 -35.09 -3.81
N GLY A 216 -41.68 -34.69 -4.00
CA GLY A 216 -40.79 -35.22 -5.02
C GLY A 216 -40.70 -34.39 -6.31
N LYS A 217 -41.51 -33.34 -6.46
CA LYS A 217 -41.44 -32.39 -7.58
C LYS A 217 -40.53 -31.20 -7.28
N SER A 218 -39.95 -30.61 -8.32
CA SER A 218 -39.19 -29.35 -8.22
C SER A 218 -40.12 -28.15 -8.03
N ALA A 219 -39.62 -27.02 -7.51
CA ALA A 219 -40.42 -25.80 -7.32
C ALA A 219 -41.14 -25.38 -8.61
N GLY A 220 -40.45 -25.43 -9.76
CA GLY A 220 -41.03 -25.09 -11.06
C GLY A 220 -42.17 -26.02 -11.50
N GLU A 221 -42.06 -27.32 -11.24
CA GLU A 221 -43.13 -28.29 -11.53
C GLU A 221 -44.37 -28.06 -10.65
N ILE A 222 -44.17 -27.66 -9.38
CA ILE A 222 -45.27 -27.35 -8.46
C ILE A 222 -46.00 -26.08 -8.93
N GLU A 223 -45.26 -25.04 -9.29
CA GLU A 223 -45.84 -23.78 -9.77
C GLU A 223 -46.58 -23.94 -11.09
N GLN A 224 -46.02 -24.69 -12.05
CA GLN A 224 -46.69 -24.99 -13.31
C GLN A 224 -47.98 -25.80 -13.09
N ALA A 225 -47.96 -26.79 -12.20
CA ALA A 225 -49.15 -27.59 -11.90
C ALA A 225 -50.25 -26.75 -11.22
N GLU A 226 -49.88 -25.81 -10.36
CA GLU A 226 -50.83 -24.88 -9.71
C GLU A 226 -51.32 -23.77 -10.65
N GLN A 227 -50.48 -23.30 -11.59
CA GLN A 227 -50.90 -22.38 -12.65
C GLN A 227 -51.85 -23.06 -13.65
N ALA A 228 -51.60 -24.32 -14.00
CA ALA A 228 -52.47 -25.10 -14.88
C ALA A 228 -53.86 -25.35 -14.27
N LYS A 229 -53.97 -25.45 -12.93
CA LYS A 229 -55.28 -25.50 -12.24
C LYS A 229 -56.02 -24.17 -12.23
N LYS A 230 -55.30 -23.04 -12.34
CA LYS A 230 -55.86 -21.69 -12.25
C LYS A 230 -56.34 -21.12 -13.58
N GLN A 231 -56.17 -21.82 -14.69
CA GLN A 231 -56.67 -21.37 -15.99
C GLN A 231 -57.62 -22.37 -16.64
N PRO A 232 -58.93 -22.07 -16.72
CA PRO A 232 -59.75 -22.46 -17.84
C PRO A 232 -59.63 -21.39 -18.94
N GLY A 233 -58.91 -21.70 -20.03
CA GLY A 233 -59.03 -21.03 -21.33
C GLY A 233 -58.20 -19.74 -21.57
N THR A 234 -57.05 -19.90 -22.24
CA THR A 234 -56.44 -19.07 -23.32
C THR A 234 -56.24 -17.52 -23.16
N PRO A 235 -55.29 -16.90 -23.90
CA PRO A 235 -54.20 -16.15 -23.25
C PRO A 235 -54.19 -14.65 -23.54
N ARG A 236 -53.43 -13.89 -22.73
CA ARG A 236 -52.70 -12.71 -23.19
C ARG A 236 -51.49 -12.41 -22.30
N GLN A 237 -50.32 -12.38 -22.93
CA GLN A 237 -49.09 -11.79 -22.41
C GLN A 237 -49.22 -10.26 -22.48
N ASP A 238 -48.75 -9.57 -21.45
CA ASP A 238 -48.16 -8.25 -21.59
C ASP A 238 -46.91 -8.15 -20.71
N ASN A 239 -45.83 -7.72 -21.37
CA ASN A 239 -44.51 -7.45 -20.81
C ASN A 239 -44.56 -6.25 -19.87
N VAL A 240 -43.89 -6.35 -18.71
CA VAL A 240 -43.48 -5.17 -17.94
C VAL A 240 -41.97 -5.25 -17.71
N ASP A 241 -41.31 -4.24 -18.23
CA ASP A 241 -39.90 -3.93 -18.08
C ASP A 241 -39.63 -3.39 -16.66
N SER A 242 -38.71 -4.03 -15.93
CA SER A 242 -38.21 -3.51 -14.66
C SER A 242 -36.71 -3.76 -14.56
N SER A 243 -35.93 -2.72 -14.84
CA SER A 243 -34.49 -2.68 -14.52
C SER A 243 -34.28 -2.81 -13.00
N PRO A 244 -33.45 -3.76 -12.53
CA PRO A 244 -33.19 -3.92 -11.10
C PRO A 244 -32.19 -2.86 -10.62
N LYS A 245 -32.58 -2.09 -9.61
CA LYS A 245 -31.65 -1.31 -8.79
C LYS A 245 -30.94 -2.29 -7.85
N ASN A 246 -29.64 -2.46 -8.03
CA ASN A 246 -28.79 -3.31 -7.19
C ASN A 246 -28.61 -2.67 -5.80
N ASN A 247 -29.51 -2.97 -4.88
CA ASN A 247 -29.26 -2.78 -3.46
C ASN A 247 -28.64 -4.09 -2.93
N LEU A 248 -27.33 -4.11 -2.72
CA LEU A 248 -26.68 -5.24 -2.03
C LEU A 248 -27.24 -5.30 -0.61
N THR A 249 -27.53 -6.51 -0.14
CA THR A 249 -27.83 -6.74 1.28
C THR A 249 -26.55 -6.65 2.11
N THR A 250 -26.65 -6.29 3.39
CA THR A 250 -25.50 -6.16 4.30
C THR A 250 -24.63 -7.43 4.33
N LYS A 251 -25.24 -8.61 4.18
CA LYS A 251 -24.54 -9.88 4.03
C LYS A 251 -23.66 -9.94 2.77
N GLN A 252 -24.17 -9.46 1.64
CA GLN A 252 -23.43 -9.43 0.37
C GLN A 252 -22.28 -8.41 0.42
N GLU A 253 -22.44 -7.29 1.13
CA GLU A 253 -21.36 -6.33 1.34
C GLU A 253 -20.22 -6.91 2.19
N ILE A 254 -20.55 -7.69 3.23
CA ILE A 254 -19.57 -8.38 4.07
C ILE A 254 -18.81 -9.46 3.29
N GLU A 255 -19.52 -10.28 2.50
CA GLU A 255 -18.89 -11.30 1.65
C GLU A 255 -17.98 -10.66 0.58
N LEU A 256 -18.40 -9.53 0.00
CA LEU A 256 -17.60 -8.75 -0.94
C LEU A 256 -16.32 -8.18 -0.28
N LEU A 257 -16.41 -7.66 0.95
CA LEU A 257 -15.25 -7.17 1.71
C LEU A 257 -14.28 -8.30 2.06
N ILE A 258 -14.79 -9.48 2.42
CA ILE A 258 -13.96 -10.68 2.66
C ILE A 258 -13.22 -11.08 1.38
N ALA A 259 -13.90 -11.05 0.22
CA ALA A 259 -13.31 -11.36 -1.07
C ALA A 259 -12.22 -10.35 -1.49
N TYR A 260 -12.48 -9.05 -1.41
CA TYR A 260 -11.50 -8.00 -1.72
C TYR A 260 -10.23 -8.11 -0.85
N LYS A 261 -10.40 -8.45 0.42
CA LYS A 261 -9.27 -8.58 1.36
C LYS A 261 -8.44 -9.86 1.10
N LYS A 262 -9.07 -10.94 0.64
CA LYS A 262 -8.41 -12.17 0.18
C LYS A 262 -7.57 -11.94 -1.09
N ILE A 263 -8.07 -11.07 -1.98
CA ILE A 263 -7.34 -10.62 -3.18
C ILE A 263 -6.09 -9.81 -2.79
N ALA A 264 -6.18 -8.92 -1.79
CA ALA A 264 -5.02 -8.17 -1.30
C ALA A 264 -3.91 -9.06 -0.69
N GLN A 265 -4.27 -10.19 -0.08
CA GLN A 265 -3.32 -11.19 0.42
C GLN A 265 -2.57 -11.91 -0.71
N LEU A 266 -3.29 -12.36 -1.73
CA LEU A 266 -2.70 -13.04 -2.87
C LEU A 266 -1.71 -12.14 -3.63
N ASN A 267 -1.94 -10.83 -3.58
CA ASN A 267 -1.08 -9.84 -4.23
C ASN A 267 0.05 -9.31 -3.33
N GLY A 268 0.24 -9.85 -2.11
CA GLY A 268 1.41 -9.55 -1.26
C GLY A 268 1.37 -8.20 -0.52
N TYR A 269 0.20 -7.57 -0.38
CA TYR A 269 0.06 -6.22 0.22
C TYR A 269 -0.06 -6.19 1.76
N MET A 270 0.10 -7.32 2.46
CA MET A 270 0.04 -7.36 3.93
C MET A 270 1.31 -7.90 4.56
N ASP A 271 1.78 -7.27 5.64
CA ASP A 271 2.92 -7.77 6.41
C ASP A 271 2.53 -9.03 7.24
N ALA A 272 3.53 -9.80 7.69
CA ALA A 272 3.32 -11.05 8.42
C ALA A 272 2.56 -10.88 9.76
N LYS A 273 2.69 -9.73 10.42
CA LYS A 273 1.97 -9.40 11.67
C LYS A 273 0.50 -9.14 11.38
N GLN A 274 0.19 -8.44 10.29
CA GLN A 274 -1.18 -8.21 9.81
C GLN A 274 -1.84 -9.52 9.37
N VAL A 275 -1.09 -10.40 8.69
CA VAL A 275 -1.58 -11.75 8.32
C VAL A 275 -1.92 -12.57 9.56
N LYS A 276 -1.08 -12.54 10.60
CA LYS A 276 -1.32 -13.27 11.85
C LYS A 276 -2.53 -12.76 12.62
N GLN A 277 -2.67 -11.43 12.75
CA GLN A 277 -3.88 -10.82 13.33
C GLN A 277 -5.13 -11.20 12.54
N TRP A 278 -5.02 -11.26 11.21
CA TRP A 278 -6.14 -11.67 10.37
C TRP A 278 -6.50 -13.14 10.51
N THR A 279 -5.54 -14.07 10.57
CA THR A 279 -5.87 -15.49 10.77
C THR A 279 -6.52 -15.74 12.12
N GLU A 280 -6.11 -15.01 13.17
CA GLU A 280 -6.75 -15.05 14.48
C GLU A 280 -8.19 -14.49 14.43
N LEU A 281 -8.39 -13.36 13.76
CA LEU A 281 -9.72 -12.79 13.51
C LEU A 281 -10.60 -13.75 12.70
N ASN A 282 -10.10 -14.27 11.58
CA ASN A 282 -10.86 -15.18 10.72
C ASN A 282 -11.21 -16.48 11.45
N LYS A 283 -10.32 -16.99 12.32
CA LYS A 283 -10.63 -18.13 13.20
C LYS A 283 -11.72 -17.79 14.21
N LYS A 284 -11.73 -16.56 14.76
CA LYS A 284 -12.77 -16.08 15.68
C LYS A 284 -14.12 -15.86 14.98
N TYR A 285 -14.10 -15.50 13.70
CA TYR A 285 -15.28 -15.10 12.93
C TYR A 285 -15.89 -16.21 12.08
N LYS A 286 -15.20 -17.34 11.89
CA LYS A 286 -15.66 -18.44 11.03
C LYS A 286 -17.04 -18.99 11.44
N ASP A 287 -17.33 -18.98 12.74
CA ASP A 287 -18.55 -19.53 13.31
C ASP A 287 -19.49 -18.44 13.87
N ALA A 288 -19.14 -17.16 13.71
CA ALA A 288 -19.93 -16.03 14.23
C ALA A 288 -21.15 -15.77 13.33
N SER A 289 -22.30 -15.52 13.96
CA SER A 289 -23.53 -15.15 13.25
C SER A 289 -23.43 -13.76 12.62
N VAL A 290 -24.25 -13.47 11.59
CA VAL A 290 -24.26 -12.14 10.93
C VAL A 290 -24.43 -10.97 11.92
N PRO A 291 -25.35 -11.03 12.92
CA PRO A 291 -25.47 -9.97 13.93
C PRO A 291 -24.22 -9.82 14.81
N GLU A 292 -23.53 -10.93 15.12
CA GLU A 292 -22.26 -10.88 15.86
C GLU A 292 -21.14 -10.30 15.01
N LEU A 293 -21.10 -10.62 13.72
CA LEU A 293 -20.16 -10.03 12.77
C LEU A 293 -20.42 -8.54 12.59
N GLU A 294 -21.66 -8.09 12.50
CA GLU A 294 -22.03 -6.66 12.46
C GLU A 294 -21.61 -5.94 13.74
N LYS A 295 -21.88 -6.54 14.91
CA LYS A 295 -21.41 -6.00 16.19
C LYS A 295 -19.89 -5.95 16.26
N LEU A 296 -19.20 -6.99 15.78
CA LEU A 296 -17.73 -7.05 15.76
C LEU A 296 -17.11 -6.15 14.69
N LEU A 297 -17.82 -5.85 13.60
CA LEU A 297 -17.42 -4.90 12.56
C LEU A 297 -17.60 -3.47 13.07
N SER A 298 -18.71 -3.18 13.75
CA SER A 298 -18.95 -1.98 14.54
C SER A 298 -17.88 -1.80 15.62
N ASP A 299 -17.51 -2.88 16.30
CA ASP A 299 -16.49 -2.89 17.35
C ASP A 299 -15.06 -3.05 16.78
N SER A 300 -14.91 -3.17 15.46
CA SER A 300 -13.58 -3.15 14.85
C SER A 300 -12.95 -1.84 15.24
N PRO A 301 -11.68 -1.83 15.70
CA PRO A 301 -10.98 -0.59 15.95
C PRO A 301 -10.88 0.21 14.64
N GLN A 302 -11.87 1.07 14.39
CA GLN A 302 -11.79 2.07 13.34
C GLN A 302 -10.61 2.93 13.72
N GLN A 303 -9.62 2.98 12.82
CA GLN A 303 -8.46 3.81 13.06
C GLN A 303 -8.94 5.24 13.23
N VAL A 304 -8.68 5.80 14.40
CA VAL A 304 -9.08 7.16 14.73
C VAL A 304 -8.04 8.08 14.10
N GLN A 305 -8.47 8.87 13.11
CA GLN A 305 -7.62 9.85 12.46
C GLN A 305 -7.84 11.21 13.09
N THR A 306 -6.77 11.84 13.56
CA THR A 306 -6.81 13.21 14.09
C THR A 306 -5.71 14.06 13.51
N SER A 307 -5.91 15.37 13.60
CA SER A 307 -4.93 16.36 13.19
C SER A 307 -4.41 17.09 14.43
N ILE A 308 -3.09 17.12 14.62
CA ILE A 308 -2.45 17.89 15.69
C ILE A 308 -1.87 19.18 15.12
N GLN A 309 -2.20 20.30 15.74
CA GLN A 309 -1.58 21.60 15.48
C GLN A 309 -0.75 22.03 16.70
N SER A 310 0.54 22.34 16.48
CA SER A 310 1.44 22.82 17.53
C SER A 310 2.52 23.73 16.94
N ARG A 311 3.00 24.70 17.74
CA ARG A 311 4.19 25.49 17.40
C ARG A 311 5.47 24.64 17.41
N LYS A 312 5.50 23.56 18.20
CA LYS A 312 6.64 22.64 18.36
C LYS A 312 6.20 21.22 18.02
N LEU A 313 5.85 21.00 16.75
CA LEU A 313 5.28 19.73 16.28
C LEU A 313 6.32 18.58 16.21
N ALA A 314 7.59 18.90 15.91
CA ALA A 314 8.66 17.92 15.76
C ALA A 314 8.80 16.91 16.93
N PRO A 315 8.88 17.32 18.21
CA PRO A 315 9.00 16.37 19.31
C PRO A 315 7.76 15.47 19.49
N ILE A 316 6.56 15.96 19.15
CA ILE A 316 5.33 15.15 19.20
C ILE A 316 5.38 14.08 18.11
N ILE A 317 5.81 14.43 16.91
CA ILE A 317 5.99 13.50 15.79
C ILE A 317 7.04 12.44 16.12
N GLU A 318 8.15 12.83 16.76
CA GLU A 318 9.20 11.89 17.16
C GLU A 318 8.68 10.84 18.16
N ASP A 319 7.95 11.27 19.19
CA ASP A 319 7.32 10.36 20.15
C ASP A 319 6.30 9.44 19.48
N TYR A 320 5.50 9.97 18.54
CA TYR A 320 4.56 9.17 17.77
C TYR A 320 5.27 8.11 16.91
N LYS A 321 6.34 8.48 16.20
CA LYS A 321 7.16 7.55 15.41
C LYS A 321 7.77 6.46 16.29
N LYS A 322 8.24 6.82 17.49
CA LYS A 322 8.81 5.85 18.44
C LYS A 322 7.77 4.84 18.92
N LEU A 323 6.54 5.27 19.17
CA LEU A 323 5.49 4.41 19.71
C LEU A 323 4.85 3.53 18.63
N TYR A 324 4.64 4.05 17.42
CA TYR A 324 3.87 3.39 16.37
C TYR A 324 4.67 2.94 15.15
N SER A 325 5.95 3.29 15.06
CA SER A 325 6.82 3.04 13.90
C SER A 325 6.23 3.53 12.57
N LYS A 326 5.37 4.55 12.61
CA LYS A 326 4.70 5.15 11.46
C LYS A 326 5.10 6.61 11.31
N GLU A 327 5.37 7.02 10.08
CA GLU A 327 5.64 8.41 9.74
C GLU A 327 4.32 9.14 9.46
N PRO A 328 3.95 10.17 10.25
CA PRO A 328 2.72 10.90 10.02
C PRO A 328 2.85 11.90 8.86
N GLU A 329 1.74 12.14 8.15
CA GLU A 329 1.69 13.14 7.10
C GLU A 329 1.61 14.55 7.72
N ILE A 330 2.42 15.49 7.22
CA ILE A 330 2.39 16.89 7.66
C ILE A 330 1.78 17.74 6.54
N LYS A 331 0.64 18.37 6.81
CA LYS A 331 -0.05 19.28 5.87
C LYS A 331 -0.41 20.57 6.59
N ASN A 332 -0.05 21.71 5.98
CA ASN A 332 -0.39 23.05 6.48
C ASN A 332 0.01 23.30 7.95
N GLY A 333 1.18 22.79 8.37
CA GLY A 333 1.65 22.93 9.76
C GLY A 333 0.89 22.05 10.78
N ARG A 334 0.10 21.09 10.32
CA ARG A 334 -0.57 20.08 11.14
C ARG A 334 -0.05 18.68 10.82
N ALA A 335 0.06 17.83 11.83
CA ALA A 335 0.37 16.41 11.66
C ALA A 335 -0.93 15.60 11.67
N GLU A 336 -1.17 14.82 10.62
CA GLU A 336 -2.22 13.82 10.59
C GLU A 336 -1.72 12.53 11.25
N LEU A 337 -2.32 12.17 12.37
CA LEU A 337 -1.99 10.97 13.15
C LEU A 337 -3.14 9.95 13.04
N SER A 338 -2.79 8.67 12.98
CA SER A 338 -3.75 7.56 12.97
C SER A 338 -3.51 6.65 14.17
N PHE A 339 -4.54 6.46 14.98
CA PHE A 339 -4.47 5.65 16.20
C PHE A 339 -5.30 4.38 16.05
N PRO A 340 -4.84 3.25 16.60
CA PRO A 340 -5.63 2.01 16.66
C PRO A 340 -6.95 2.18 17.39
N SER A 341 -7.04 3.06 18.39
CA SER A 341 -8.29 3.31 19.12
C SER A 341 -8.33 4.72 19.70
N THR A 342 -9.53 5.20 20.04
CA THR A 342 -9.73 6.47 20.75
C THR A 342 -9.00 6.51 22.09
N LYS A 343 -8.91 5.36 22.77
CA LYS A 343 -8.20 5.24 24.04
C LYS A 343 -6.70 5.46 23.86
N GLU A 344 -6.08 4.78 22.91
CA GLU A 344 -4.65 4.96 22.62
C GLU A 344 -4.32 6.39 22.19
N MET A 345 -5.22 7.01 21.43
CA MET A 345 -5.11 8.43 21.11
C MET A 345 -5.13 9.30 22.37
N ALA A 346 -6.12 9.11 23.25
CA ALA A 346 -6.23 9.87 24.50
C ALA A 346 -5.00 9.70 25.40
N ASP A 347 -4.54 8.45 25.57
CA ASP A 347 -3.35 8.13 26.36
C ASP A 347 -2.09 8.80 25.77
N PHE A 348 -1.94 8.79 24.45
CA PHE A 348 -0.86 9.50 23.78
C PHE A 348 -0.93 11.02 24.03
N MET A 349 -2.09 11.65 23.86
CA MET A 349 -2.22 13.10 24.11
C MET A 349 -1.95 13.46 25.57
N LEU A 350 -2.38 12.62 26.51
CA LEU A 350 -2.13 12.83 27.93
C LEU A 350 -0.62 12.80 28.23
N ASP A 351 0.11 11.81 27.70
CA ASP A 351 1.58 11.76 27.79
C ASP A 351 2.25 12.99 27.17
N GLN A 352 1.76 13.46 26.02
CA GLN A 352 2.28 14.68 25.40
C GLN A 352 2.02 15.93 26.25
N SER A 353 0.88 15.99 26.94
CA SER A 353 0.54 17.09 27.84
C SER A 353 1.42 17.11 29.09
N HIS A 354 1.71 15.96 29.70
CA HIS A 354 2.61 15.82 30.85
C HIS A 354 4.05 16.25 30.53
N LYS A 355 4.43 16.24 29.25
CA LYS A 355 5.71 16.77 28.76
C LYS A 355 5.70 18.30 28.57
N GLU A 356 4.69 18.99 29.10
CA GLU A 356 4.46 20.43 29.00
C GLU A 356 4.43 20.96 27.56
N ARG A 357 3.91 20.17 26.62
CA ARG A 357 3.84 20.55 25.21
C ARG A 357 2.50 21.21 24.92
N ALA A 358 2.55 22.41 24.33
CA ALA A 358 1.34 23.08 23.85
C ALA A 358 0.92 22.53 22.47
N PHE A 359 -0.32 22.06 22.35
CA PHE A 359 -0.89 21.54 21.10
C PHE A 359 -2.42 21.57 21.12
N ILE A 360 -3.03 21.48 19.94
CA ILE A 360 -4.48 21.35 19.73
C ILE A 360 -4.73 20.07 18.94
N VAL A 361 -5.67 19.27 19.40
CA VAL A 361 -6.15 18.06 18.73
C VAL A 361 -7.46 18.38 18.04
N VAL A 362 -7.51 18.13 16.75
CA VAL A 362 -8.64 18.45 15.87
C VAL A 362 -9.15 17.15 15.25
N ASP A 363 -10.46 16.98 15.28
CA ASP A 363 -11.12 15.89 14.56
C ASP A 363 -10.99 16.11 13.06
N LYS A 364 -10.46 15.13 12.34
CA LYS A 364 -10.20 15.27 10.91
C LYS A 364 -11.49 15.38 10.10
N ALA A 365 -12.57 14.74 10.53
CA ALA A 365 -13.83 14.73 9.80
C ALA A 365 -14.58 16.07 9.93
N THR A 366 -14.67 16.59 11.14
CA THR A 366 -15.45 17.81 11.42
C THR A 366 -14.61 19.09 11.47
N ASN A 367 -13.29 19.00 11.51
CA ASN A 367 -12.36 20.12 11.70
C ASN A 367 -12.61 20.92 13.01
N LYS A 368 -13.22 20.24 14.00
CA LYS A 368 -13.53 20.78 15.32
C LYS A 368 -12.50 20.37 16.36
N VAL A 369 -12.30 21.22 17.36
CA VAL A 369 -11.35 20.96 18.45
C VAL A 369 -11.90 19.87 19.37
N MET A 370 -11.11 18.81 19.56
CA MET A 370 -11.46 17.70 20.48
C MET A 370 -10.83 17.93 21.86
N ALA A 371 -9.55 18.29 21.88
CA ALA A 371 -8.78 18.49 23.09
C ALA A 371 -7.63 19.47 22.82
N TYR A 372 -7.05 20.04 23.87
CA TYR A 372 -5.84 20.86 23.76
C TYR A 372 -5.01 20.77 25.04
N SER A 373 -3.73 21.08 24.92
CA SER A 373 -2.86 21.43 26.04
C SER A 373 -2.25 22.80 25.77
N ASN A 374 -2.28 23.69 26.77
CA ASN A 374 -1.61 24.99 26.72
C ASN A 374 -0.13 24.89 27.20
N GLY A 375 0.36 23.68 27.47
CA GLY A 375 1.73 23.44 27.94
C GLY A 375 1.92 23.69 29.43
N ASP A 376 0.86 23.60 30.24
CA ASP A 376 0.89 23.65 31.70
C ASP A 376 1.09 22.27 32.36
N GLY A 377 1.20 21.21 31.57
CA GLY A 377 1.29 19.83 32.07
C GLY A 377 -0.06 19.10 32.05
N LYS A 378 -1.15 19.74 31.66
CA LYS A 378 -2.51 19.18 31.67
C LYS A 378 -3.10 19.11 30.27
N LEU A 379 -4.05 18.20 30.12
CA LEU A 379 -4.87 18.07 28.92
C LEU A 379 -6.27 18.60 29.26
N TYR A 380 -6.88 19.30 28.31
CA TYR A 380 -8.22 19.85 28.42
C TYR A 380 -9.07 19.36 27.25
N HIS A 381 -10.36 19.15 27.50
CA HIS A 381 -11.37 18.99 26.48
C HIS A 381 -11.50 20.27 25.64
N GLY A 382 -12.00 20.17 24.42
CA GLY A 382 -12.17 21.35 23.54
C GLY A 382 -13.11 22.42 24.11
N ASN A 383 -13.95 22.07 25.10
CA ASN A 383 -14.80 23.02 25.84
C ASN A 383 -14.10 23.71 27.04
N GLY A 384 -12.84 23.36 27.33
CA GLY A 384 -12.04 23.94 28.40
C GLY A 384 -12.03 23.16 29.71
N ASN A 385 -12.83 22.11 29.86
CA ASN A 385 -12.81 21.27 31.06
C ASN A 385 -11.52 20.43 31.12
N GLU A 386 -10.98 20.22 32.32
CA GLU A 386 -9.81 19.35 32.51
C GLU A 386 -10.12 17.90 32.09
N PHE A 387 -9.22 17.31 31.31
CA PHE A 387 -9.34 15.97 30.77
C PHE A 387 -8.76 14.96 31.77
N HIS A 388 -9.56 13.96 32.15
CA HIS A 388 -9.15 12.93 33.11
C HIS A 388 -8.87 11.58 32.42
N PRO A 389 -8.01 10.72 32.99
CA PRO A 389 -7.81 9.36 32.48
C PRO A 389 -9.14 8.58 32.41
N GLY A 390 -9.48 8.09 31.22
CA GLY A 390 -10.75 7.40 30.95
C GLY A 390 -11.79 8.25 30.23
N ASP A 391 -11.60 9.57 30.18
CA ASP A 391 -12.42 10.44 29.34
C ASP A 391 -12.23 10.10 27.86
N LYS A 392 -13.29 10.32 27.07
CA LYS A 392 -13.23 10.19 25.61
C LYS A 392 -13.10 11.59 25.00
N PRO A 393 -12.08 11.84 24.18
CA PRO A 393 -11.99 13.08 23.43
C PRO A 393 -13.12 13.13 22.40
N GLU A 394 -13.99 14.13 22.52
CA GLU A 394 -15.13 14.36 21.63
C GLU A 394 -15.03 15.77 21.01
N PRO A 395 -15.51 15.98 19.77
CA PRO A 395 -15.51 17.29 19.15
C PRO A 395 -16.36 18.30 19.94
N SER A 396 -15.76 19.42 20.37
CA SER A 396 -16.40 20.43 21.25
C SER A 396 -17.46 21.32 20.60
N GLY A 397 -17.74 21.13 19.30
CA GLY A 397 -18.55 22.08 18.52
C GLY A 397 -17.77 23.30 18.01
N VAL A 398 -16.63 23.65 18.63
CA VAL A 398 -15.81 24.81 18.27
C VAL A 398 -14.89 24.48 17.10
N ASP A 399 -14.95 25.28 16.04
CA ASP A 399 -14.06 25.14 14.88
C ASP A 399 -12.65 25.64 15.22
N ILE A 400 -11.63 24.96 14.68
CA ILE A 400 -10.23 25.28 14.94
C ILE A 400 -9.83 26.72 14.53
N ALA A 401 -10.55 27.32 13.58
CA ALA A 401 -10.30 28.68 13.14
C ALA A 401 -10.68 29.73 14.20
N ASP A 402 -11.73 29.45 14.97
CA ASP A 402 -12.25 30.35 16.01
C ASP A 402 -11.67 30.03 17.39
N PHE A 403 -11.10 28.85 17.55
CA PHE A 403 -10.50 28.42 18.80
C PHE A 403 -9.25 29.24 19.15
N LYS A 404 -9.29 29.88 20.32
CA LYS A 404 -8.14 30.55 20.93
C LYS A 404 -7.68 29.73 22.13
N MET A 405 -6.45 29.22 22.05
CA MET A 405 -5.84 28.49 23.16
C MET A 405 -5.70 29.42 24.37
N PRO A 406 -6.24 29.05 25.55
CA PRO A 406 -6.05 29.83 26.77
C PRO A 406 -4.56 30.01 27.10
N GLU A 407 -4.21 31.17 27.64
CA GLU A 407 -2.84 31.42 28.10
C GLU A 407 -2.48 30.46 29.24
N ARG A 408 -1.21 30.04 29.29
CA ARG A 408 -0.68 29.25 30.39
C ARG A 408 -0.81 30.09 31.65
N GLU A 409 -1.54 29.59 32.66
CA GLU A 409 -1.52 30.24 33.97
C GLU A 409 -0.06 30.31 34.42
N PRO A 410 0.47 31.50 34.76
CA PRO A 410 1.82 31.61 35.25
C PRO A 410 1.89 30.72 36.47
N GLN A 411 2.58 29.59 36.37
CA GLN A 411 2.88 28.73 37.51
C GLN A 411 3.44 29.69 38.54
N ARG A 412 2.66 29.97 39.60
CA ARG A 412 3.10 30.82 40.70
C ARG A 412 4.34 30.15 41.17
N SER A 413 5.49 30.70 40.78
CA SER A 413 6.78 30.15 41.11
C SER A 413 6.79 30.12 42.62
N MET A 414 6.53 28.96 43.21
CA MET A 414 6.81 28.73 44.60
C MET A 414 8.32 28.82 44.68
N ARG A 415 8.82 30.04 44.82
CA ARG A 415 10.13 30.31 45.38
C ARG A 415 10.04 29.77 46.79
N MET A 416 10.44 28.51 46.96
CA MET A 416 10.85 27.98 48.26
C MET A 416 12.19 28.60 48.64
#